data_AF-A0A4S8IFA3-F1
#
_entry.id   AF-A0A4S8IFA3-F1
#
_cell.length_a   1.000
_cell.length_b   1.000
_cell.length_c   1.000
_cell.angle_alpha   90.00
_cell.angle_beta   90.00
_cell.angle_gamma   90.00
#
_symmetry.space_group_name_H-M   'P 1'
#
loop_
_entity.id
_entity.type
_entity.pdbx_description
1 polymer ?
#
loop_
_entity_poly.entity_id
_entity_poly.type
_entity_poly.pdbx_seq_one_letter_code
_entity_poly.pdbx_strand_id
1 'polypeptide(L)'
;MLMGAQKSIHAGKAKIDFNVDLTQKLCGALLLPHIRQSTDPFSQVIARLSIKHPNLFGRNEKLEVLWNKGLDDSNILIAFRRPRPDWTSQQSFTIQYSVTPETAVHGLPVDHFSHSGSGSVNLCRFSAGVDFNEPSTSHWSSTTGIKFEHVHPINNDGHMISRDVDGFPITSSGSAYDNMVILKQEAQCAIASDDSFTRLNFQMEQGLPLLSKWLIFNRFKFVASKGFKLGPTFLVTSTLMVSLDECSGNPALRQGKPGFGVGVGYGIRFSSHLGQLRVDYAMNAFRQKTVYFSINSVSS
;
A
#
# COMPACT_ATOMS: atom_id res chain seq x y z
N MET A 1 5.59 24.90 -2.36
CA MET A 1 4.88 25.21 -1.09
C MET A 1 3.74 24.22 -0.98
N LEU A 2 3.91 23.13 -0.22
CA LEU A 2 2.88 22.09 -0.07
C LEU A 2 1.97 22.48 1.10
N MET A 3 0.75 22.93 0.80
CA MET A 3 -0.26 23.22 1.81
C MET A 3 -1.10 21.97 2.06
N GLY A 4 -0.89 21.31 3.20
CA GLY A 4 -1.84 20.34 3.73
C GLY A 4 -2.77 21.02 4.74
N ALA A 5 -4.05 20.68 4.75
CA ALA A 5 -5.00 21.19 5.74
C ALA A 5 -5.49 20.04 6.62
N GLN A 6 -5.17 20.09 7.91
CA GLN A 6 -5.61 19.12 8.89
C GLN A 6 -6.54 19.78 9.91
N LYS A 7 -7.69 19.15 10.17
CA LYS A 7 -8.65 19.56 11.19
C LYS A 7 -9.18 18.35 11.93
N SER A 8 -9.11 18.37 13.25
CA SER A 8 -9.69 17.33 14.11
C SER A 8 -10.86 17.89 14.92
N ILE A 9 -11.98 17.18 14.93
CA ILE A 9 -13.17 17.51 15.71
C ILE A 9 -13.45 16.37 16.69
N HIS A 10 -13.74 16.72 17.94
CA HIS A 10 -14.15 15.77 18.96
C HIS A 10 -15.66 15.86 19.14
N ALA A 11 -16.35 14.71 19.05
CA ALA A 11 -17.79 14.60 19.27
C ALA A 11 -18.03 13.53 20.34
N GLY A 12 -18.15 13.97 21.60
CA GLY A 12 -18.21 13.07 22.75
C GLY A 12 -16.94 12.22 22.86
N LYS A 13 -17.08 10.89 22.83
CA LYS A 13 -15.94 9.95 22.82
C LYS A 13 -15.33 9.76 21.42
N ALA A 14 -16.03 10.16 20.37
CA ALA A 14 -15.56 9.99 19.00
C ALA A 14 -14.59 11.11 18.60
N LYS A 15 -13.58 10.75 17.81
CA LYS A 15 -12.64 11.69 17.18
C LYS A 15 -12.77 11.57 15.67
N ILE A 16 -13.00 12.70 15.02
CA ILE A 16 -13.07 12.81 13.56
C ILE A 16 -11.86 13.63 13.12
N ASP A 17 -10.98 13.01 12.36
CA ASP A 17 -9.81 13.64 11.76
C ASP A 17 -10.04 13.80 10.26
N PHE A 18 -9.97 15.03 9.80
CA PHE A 18 -9.96 15.38 8.38
C PHE A 18 -8.57 15.86 8.03
N ASN A 19 -7.95 15.26 7.02
CA ASN A 19 -6.67 15.70 6.49
C ASN A 19 -6.71 15.72 4.97
N VAL A 20 -6.33 16.86 4.38
CA VAL A 20 -6.09 17.00 2.95
C VAL A 20 -4.60 17.17 2.75
N ASP A 21 -3.96 16.15 2.20
CA ASP A 21 -2.56 16.19 1.83
C ASP A 21 -2.47 16.49 0.33
N LEU A 22 -2.01 17.69 -0.03
CA LEU A 22 -1.49 17.92 -1.37
C LEU A 22 -0.12 17.24 -1.42
N THR A 23 0.11 16.29 -2.32
CA THR A 23 1.43 15.66 -2.50
C THR A 23 1.88 15.84 -3.94
N GLN A 24 2.94 16.60 -4.17
CA GLN A 24 3.55 16.67 -5.49
C GLN A 24 4.52 15.49 -5.64
N LYS A 25 4.08 14.37 -6.24
CA LYS A 25 5.01 13.32 -6.65
C LYS A 25 5.66 13.75 -7.96
N LEU A 26 6.88 14.25 -7.89
CA LEU A 26 7.74 14.37 -9.07
C LEU A 26 8.21 12.95 -9.45
N CYS A 27 7.39 12.22 -10.23
CA CYS A 27 7.82 10.99 -10.88
C CYS A 27 8.76 11.37 -12.05
N GLY A 28 10.06 11.43 -11.76
CA GLY A 28 11.09 11.51 -12.79
C GLY A 28 11.65 10.13 -13.08
N ALA A 29 11.13 9.43 -14.10
CA ALA A 29 11.92 8.39 -14.74
C ALA A 29 13.06 9.10 -15.47
N LEU A 30 14.28 9.07 -14.92
CA LEU A 30 15.47 9.62 -15.57
C LEU A 30 15.86 8.73 -16.76
N LEU A 31 15.12 8.86 -17.85
CA LEU A 31 15.57 8.62 -19.21
C LEU A 31 15.47 9.96 -19.94
N LEU A 32 16.59 10.69 -20.01
CA LEU A 32 16.71 11.85 -20.89
C LEU A 32 16.92 11.34 -22.33
N PRO A 33 16.31 11.92 -23.39
CA PRO A 33 15.40 13.08 -23.40
C PRO A 33 14.04 12.80 -24.07
N HIS A 34 12.95 13.02 -23.35
CA HIS A 34 11.87 13.92 -23.81
C HIS A 34 11.02 14.30 -22.60
N ILE A 35 11.21 15.53 -22.14
CA ILE A 35 10.47 16.16 -21.06
C ILE A 35 9.02 16.34 -21.55
N ARG A 36 8.13 15.39 -21.23
CA ARG A 36 6.70 15.70 -21.06
C ARG A 36 6.50 16.05 -19.59
N GLN A 37 6.66 17.33 -19.28
CA GLN A 37 6.11 17.92 -18.07
C GLN A 37 4.59 17.71 -18.10
N SER A 38 4.07 16.92 -17.15
CA SER A 38 2.67 17.09 -16.74
C SER A 38 2.63 18.39 -15.95
N THR A 39 2.22 19.46 -16.63
CA THR A 39 2.13 20.84 -16.14
C THR A 39 0.87 21.04 -15.29
N ASP A 40 0.60 20.14 -14.35
CA ASP A 40 -0.53 20.32 -13.43
C ASP A 40 -0.01 20.41 -11.98
N PRO A 41 -0.04 21.59 -11.35
CA PRO A 41 0.53 21.82 -10.02
C PRO A 41 -0.18 21.03 -8.90
N PHE A 42 -1.28 20.35 -9.22
CA PHE A 42 -2.10 19.53 -8.32
C PHE A 42 -1.99 18.03 -8.55
N SER A 43 -0.92 17.57 -9.21
CA SER A 43 -0.85 16.23 -9.81
C SER A 43 -1.21 15.04 -8.90
N GLN A 44 -1.18 15.16 -7.56
CA GLN A 44 -1.81 14.20 -6.63
C GLN A 44 -2.37 14.89 -5.37
N VAL A 45 -3.64 15.33 -5.42
CA VAL A 45 -4.42 15.69 -4.22
C VAL A 45 -4.94 14.41 -3.58
N ILE A 46 -4.66 14.21 -2.29
CA ILE A 46 -5.21 13.08 -1.51
C ILE A 46 -6.03 13.64 -0.36
N ALA A 47 -7.34 13.44 -0.42
CA ALA A 47 -8.24 13.68 0.69
C ALA A 47 -8.29 12.44 1.60
N ARG A 48 -8.18 12.65 2.91
CA ARG A 48 -8.29 11.61 3.93
C ARG A 48 -9.29 12.00 5.00
N LEU A 49 -10.24 11.12 5.26
CA LEU A 49 -11.20 11.23 6.34
C LEU A 49 -11.03 10.02 7.26
N SER A 50 -10.77 10.25 8.53
CA SER A 50 -10.57 9.22 9.55
C SER A 50 -11.51 9.44 10.72
N ILE A 51 -12.44 8.53 10.94
CA ILE A 51 -13.35 8.55 12.08
C ILE A 51 -12.92 7.45 13.04
N LYS A 52 -12.59 7.82 14.27
CA LYS A 52 -12.16 6.91 15.34
C LYS A 52 -13.13 6.99 16.50
N HIS A 53 -13.73 5.86 16.85
CA HIS A 53 -14.60 5.72 18.01
C HIS A 53 -13.98 4.72 19.00
N PRO A 54 -13.49 5.16 20.18
CA PRO A 54 -12.73 4.32 21.10
C PRO A 54 -13.60 3.41 21.99
N ASN A 55 -14.93 3.62 22.04
CA ASN A 55 -15.83 2.85 22.91
C ASN A 55 -17.20 2.63 22.28
N LEU A 56 -17.24 1.86 21.19
CA LEU A 56 -18.48 1.49 20.51
C LEU A 56 -19.38 0.67 21.46
N PHE A 57 -20.66 1.02 21.57
CA PHE A 57 -21.67 0.35 22.40
C PHE A 57 -21.33 0.18 23.90
N GLY A 58 -20.41 0.98 24.46
CA GLY A 58 -20.03 0.90 25.88
C GLY A 58 -19.13 -0.30 26.24
N ARG A 59 -18.64 -1.07 25.25
CA ARG A 59 -17.83 -2.28 25.45
C ARG A 59 -16.32 -2.07 25.31
N ASN A 60 -15.86 -0.82 25.27
CA ASN A 60 -14.48 -0.42 24.97
C ASN A 60 -13.97 -0.93 23.59
N GLU A 61 -14.87 -1.34 22.71
CA GLU A 61 -14.53 -1.75 21.35
C GLU A 61 -14.17 -0.51 20.52
N LYS A 62 -13.07 -0.60 19.75
CA LYS A 62 -12.55 0.50 18.94
C LYS A 62 -13.01 0.32 17.50
N LEU A 63 -13.74 1.29 16.97
CA LEU A 63 -14.10 1.38 15.56
C LEU A 63 -13.25 2.45 14.88
N GLU A 64 -12.72 2.14 13.72
CA GLU A 64 -11.97 3.06 12.87
C GLU A 64 -12.54 2.95 11.45
N VAL A 65 -12.97 4.09 10.89
CA VAL A 65 -13.39 4.20 9.51
C VAL A 65 -12.44 5.17 8.84
N LEU A 66 -11.68 4.68 7.86
CA LEU A 66 -10.72 5.45 7.09
C LEU A 66 -11.19 5.49 5.64
N TRP A 67 -11.33 6.69 5.09
CA TRP A 67 -11.57 6.90 3.67
C TRP A 67 -10.46 7.78 3.10
N ASN A 68 -9.76 7.24 2.11
CA ASN A 68 -8.75 7.93 1.34
C ASN A 68 -9.24 8.06 -0.09
N LYS A 69 -9.24 9.26 -0.64
CA LYS A 69 -9.61 9.53 -2.03
C LYS A 69 -8.51 10.38 -2.66
N GLY A 70 -7.80 9.82 -3.62
CA GLY A 70 -6.99 10.59 -4.56
C GLY A 70 -7.72 10.74 -5.89
N LEU A 71 -6.98 11.22 -6.89
CA LEU A 71 -7.52 11.53 -8.22
C LEU A 71 -8.09 10.27 -8.88
N ASP A 72 -7.27 9.23 -8.98
CA ASP A 72 -7.59 7.96 -9.64
C ASP A 72 -7.74 6.80 -8.65
N ASP A 73 -7.27 6.97 -7.41
CA ASP A 73 -7.34 5.97 -6.35
C ASP A 73 -8.41 6.31 -5.30
N SER A 74 -9.08 5.28 -4.80
CA SER A 74 -10.03 5.41 -3.69
C SER A 74 -9.92 4.19 -2.80
N ASN A 75 -9.92 4.40 -1.49
CA ASN A 75 -9.82 3.33 -0.51
C ASN A 75 -10.68 3.65 0.71
N ILE A 76 -11.60 2.74 1.03
CA ILE A 76 -12.42 2.77 2.24
C ILE A 76 -12.01 1.56 3.07
N LEU A 77 -11.69 1.78 4.35
CA LEU A 77 -11.35 0.77 5.33
C LEU A 77 -12.22 0.97 6.56
N ILE A 78 -12.88 -0.09 6.99
CA ILE A 78 -13.61 -0.18 8.25
C ILE A 78 -12.88 -1.23 9.09
N ALA A 79 -12.33 -0.81 10.21
CA ALA A 79 -11.61 -1.66 11.14
C ALA A 79 -12.32 -1.65 12.50
N PHE A 80 -12.68 -2.83 12.97
CA PHE A 80 -13.28 -3.05 14.27
C PHE A 80 -12.33 -3.87 15.14
N ARG A 81 -11.91 -3.31 16.27
CA ARG A 81 -10.91 -3.91 17.16
C ARG A 81 -11.50 -4.10 18.54
N ARG A 82 -11.49 -5.34 19.01
CA ARG A 82 -11.89 -5.69 20.37
C ARG A 82 -10.64 -5.72 21.25
N PRO A 83 -10.48 -4.82 22.23
CA PRO A 83 -9.40 -4.96 23.20
C PRO A 83 -9.64 -6.24 24.01
N ARG A 84 -8.60 -7.06 24.12
CA ARG A 84 -8.55 -8.22 25.01
C ARG A 84 -7.40 -8.03 26.00
N PRO A 85 -7.39 -8.75 27.14
CA PRO A 85 -6.29 -8.70 28.10
C PRO A 85 -4.92 -8.99 27.45
N ASP A 86 -3.86 -8.42 28.03
CA ASP A 86 -2.51 -8.39 27.46
C ASP A 86 -1.87 -9.76 27.19
N TRP A 87 -2.38 -10.83 27.82
CA TRP A 87 -1.93 -12.21 27.65
C TRP A 87 -2.66 -12.96 26.52
N THR A 88 -3.61 -12.33 25.84
CA THR A 88 -4.35 -12.93 24.72
C THR A 88 -4.14 -12.16 23.42
N SER A 89 -4.09 -12.87 22.30
CA SER A 89 -3.99 -12.25 20.97
C SER A 89 -5.15 -11.28 20.75
N GLN A 90 -4.82 -10.03 20.39
CA GLN A 90 -5.80 -9.01 20.07
C GLN A 90 -6.40 -9.28 18.68
N GLN A 91 -7.72 -9.24 18.57
CA GLN A 91 -8.44 -9.50 17.33
C GLN A 91 -8.94 -8.19 16.72
N SER A 92 -8.64 -7.98 15.43
CA SER A 92 -9.19 -6.91 14.63
C SER A 92 -9.84 -7.44 13.36
N PHE A 93 -11.10 -7.08 13.16
CA PHE A 93 -11.84 -7.36 11.94
C PHE A 93 -11.70 -6.18 10.99
N THR A 94 -11.47 -6.45 9.72
CA THR A 94 -11.28 -5.43 8.69
C THR A 94 -12.17 -5.72 7.51
N ILE A 95 -12.82 -4.68 6.99
CA ILE A 95 -13.52 -4.69 5.71
C ILE A 95 -12.93 -3.53 4.92
N GLN A 96 -12.46 -3.80 3.72
CA GLN A 96 -11.82 -2.80 2.89
C GLN A 96 -12.30 -2.92 1.45
N TYR A 97 -12.65 -1.77 0.88
CA TYR A 97 -12.96 -1.59 -0.52
C TYR A 97 -11.92 -0.63 -1.12
N SER A 98 -11.33 -0.99 -2.25
CA SER A 98 -10.33 -0.15 -2.91
C SER A 98 -10.45 -0.22 -4.43
N VAL A 99 -10.26 0.93 -5.07
CA VAL A 99 -10.09 1.07 -6.51
C VAL A 99 -8.73 1.69 -6.75
N THR A 100 -7.87 1.01 -7.50
CA THR A 100 -6.48 1.45 -7.75
C THR A 100 -6.14 1.36 -9.24
N PRO A 101 -5.53 2.38 -9.85
CA PRO A 101 -5.15 2.34 -11.26
C PRO A 101 -4.02 1.35 -11.53
N GLU A 102 -4.04 0.68 -12.69
CA GLU A 102 -3.05 -0.33 -13.08
C GLU A 102 -1.61 0.23 -13.13
N THR A 103 -1.46 1.51 -13.49
CA THR A 103 -0.17 2.23 -13.57
C THR A 103 0.58 2.30 -12.24
N ALA A 104 -0.08 2.08 -11.10
CA ALA A 104 0.57 2.05 -9.78
C ALA A 104 1.35 0.75 -9.51
N VAL A 105 1.09 -0.34 -10.24
CA VAL A 105 1.68 -1.65 -9.98
C VAL A 105 2.83 -1.98 -10.94
N HIS A 106 2.83 -1.40 -12.16
CA HIS A 106 3.78 -1.79 -13.21
C HIS A 106 4.52 -0.64 -13.91
N GLY A 107 4.38 0.60 -13.45
CA GLY A 107 4.95 1.76 -14.16
C GLY A 107 4.20 2.05 -15.46
N LEU A 108 4.58 3.13 -16.14
CA LEU A 108 4.00 3.46 -17.45
C LEU A 108 4.33 2.34 -18.43
N PRO A 109 3.34 1.77 -19.15
CA PRO A 109 3.61 0.74 -20.14
C PRO A 109 4.62 1.26 -21.17
N VAL A 110 5.67 0.48 -21.44
CA VAL A 110 6.75 0.87 -22.35
C VAL A 110 6.35 0.81 -23.82
N ASP A 111 5.18 0.25 -24.15
CA ASP A 111 4.73 0.15 -25.53
C ASP A 111 3.42 0.89 -25.76
N HIS A 112 3.35 1.54 -26.92
CA HIS A 112 2.19 2.23 -27.50
C HIS A 112 0.99 1.27 -27.62
N PHE A 113 0.25 1.07 -26.53
CA PHE A 113 -1.06 0.39 -26.57
C PHE A 113 -2.20 1.34 -26.99
N SER A 114 -1.90 2.61 -27.30
CA SER A 114 -2.86 3.61 -27.76
C SER A 114 -3.09 3.53 -29.27
N HIS A 115 -3.61 2.39 -29.75
CA HIS A 115 -4.21 2.30 -31.09
C HIS A 115 -5.69 1.90 -31.10
N SER A 116 -6.33 1.76 -29.94
CA SER A 116 -7.79 1.66 -29.87
C SER A 116 -8.28 2.33 -28.58
N GLY A 117 -9.36 3.11 -28.66
CA GLY A 117 -9.91 3.96 -27.60
C GLY A 117 -10.49 3.26 -26.35
N SER A 118 -9.85 2.19 -25.88
CA SER A 118 -10.15 1.55 -24.59
C SER A 118 -9.34 2.25 -23.50
N GLY A 119 -10.04 2.90 -22.57
CA GLY A 119 -9.46 3.72 -21.50
C GLY A 119 -8.61 2.94 -20.49
N SER A 120 -7.97 3.69 -19.59
CA SER A 120 -7.18 3.16 -18.47
C SER A 120 -7.94 2.09 -17.67
N VAL A 121 -7.24 1.05 -17.24
CA VAL A 121 -7.80 -0.04 -16.43
C VAL A 121 -7.56 0.26 -14.95
N ASN A 122 -8.62 0.10 -14.15
CA ASN A 122 -8.55 0.21 -12.70
C ASN A 122 -8.87 -1.16 -12.08
N LEU A 123 -8.17 -1.49 -10.99
CA LEU A 123 -8.40 -2.71 -10.23
C LEU A 123 -9.33 -2.41 -9.06
N CYS A 124 -10.52 -2.99 -9.07
CA CYS A 124 -11.44 -2.96 -7.95
C CYS A 124 -11.19 -4.17 -7.06
N ARG A 125 -11.05 -3.94 -5.75
CA ARG A 125 -10.82 -4.97 -4.74
C ARG A 125 -11.74 -4.75 -3.56
N PHE A 126 -12.55 -5.75 -3.26
CA PHE A 126 -13.21 -5.92 -1.99
C PHE A 126 -12.43 -6.92 -1.14
N SER A 127 -12.25 -6.63 0.14
CA SER A 127 -11.52 -7.47 1.08
C SER A 127 -12.19 -7.48 2.43
N ALA A 128 -12.25 -8.65 3.06
CA ALA A 128 -12.80 -8.81 4.39
C ALA A 128 -11.97 -9.86 5.14
N GLY A 129 -11.62 -9.58 6.40
CA GLY A 129 -10.79 -10.51 7.14
C GLY A 129 -10.58 -10.17 8.59
N VAL A 130 -9.81 -11.02 9.25
CA VAL A 130 -9.45 -10.92 10.66
C VAL A 130 -7.93 -10.94 10.79
N ASP A 131 -7.41 -10.02 11.60
CA ASP A 131 -6.01 -9.93 11.98
C ASP A 131 -5.90 -10.23 13.49
N PHE A 132 -4.97 -11.11 13.84
CA PHE A 132 -4.62 -11.54 15.18
C PHE A 132 -3.25 -10.96 15.51
N ASN A 133 -3.18 -10.07 16.49
CA ASN A 133 -1.93 -9.48 16.96
C ASN A 133 -1.49 -10.20 18.24
N GLU A 134 -0.41 -10.96 18.15
CA GLU A 134 0.24 -11.59 19.28
C GLU A 134 0.85 -10.50 20.18
N PRO A 135 0.67 -10.57 21.52
CA PRO A 135 1.34 -9.64 22.43
C PRO A 135 2.85 -9.68 22.25
N SER A 136 3.48 -8.51 22.36
CA SER A 136 4.91 -8.36 22.08
C SER A 136 5.76 -9.10 23.10
N THR A 137 6.54 -10.09 22.65
CA THR A 137 7.54 -10.75 23.49
C THR A 137 8.85 -9.98 23.38
N SER A 138 9.23 -9.26 24.45
CA SER A 138 10.41 -8.39 24.61
C SER A 138 10.64 -7.30 23.53
N HIS A 139 10.94 -7.65 22.27
CA HIS A 139 11.21 -6.73 21.16
C HIS A 139 10.51 -7.10 19.85
N TRP A 140 9.78 -8.22 19.82
CA TRP A 140 9.09 -8.72 18.65
C TRP A 140 7.58 -8.55 18.77
N SER A 141 6.93 -8.12 17.70
CA SER A 141 5.49 -8.18 17.51
C SER A 141 5.17 -9.05 16.30
N SER A 142 4.13 -9.87 16.42
CA SER A 142 3.68 -10.76 15.35
C SER A 142 2.21 -10.53 15.09
N THR A 143 1.86 -10.46 13.82
CA THR A 143 0.48 -10.32 13.34
C THR A 143 0.22 -11.41 12.32
N THR A 144 -0.78 -12.24 12.58
CA THR A 144 -1.29 -13.23 11.63
C THR A 144 -2.67 -12.79 11.17
N GLY A 145 -2.90 -12.72 9.87
CA GLY A 145 -4.14 -12.26 9.28
C GLY A 145 -4.67 -13.25 8.25
N ILE A 146 -5.99 -13.41 8.20
CA ILE A 146 -6.68 -14.17 7.15
C ILE A 146 -7.68 -13.23 6.50
N LYS A 147 -7.58 -13.08 5.17
CA LYS A 147 -8.41 -12.16 4.38
C LYS A 147 -8.98 -12.85 3.17
N PHE A 148 -10.27 -12.71 2.95
CA PHE A 148 -10.89 -12.99 1.67
C PHE A 148 -10.81 -11.75 0.80
N GLU A 149 -10.39 -11.91 -0.46
CA GLU A 149 -10.42 -10.85 -1.46
C GLU A 149 -11.23 -11.27 -2.69
N HIS A 150 -12.04 -10.34 -3.17
CA HIS A 150 -12.72 -10.39 -4.45
C HIS A 150 -12.20 -9.24 -5.31
N VAL A 151 -11.56 -9.58 -6.42
CA VAL A 151 -10.86 -8.64 -7.28
C VAL A 151 -11.45 -8.70 -8.68
N HIS A 152 -11.76 -7.55 -9.26
CA HIS A 152 -12.22 -7.48 -10.65
C HIS A 152 -11.70 -6.21 -11.35
N PRO A 153 -11.23 -6.32 -12.60
CA PRO A 153 -10.86 -5.16 -13.40
C PRO A 153 -12.09 -4.36 -13.82
N ILE A 154 -11.97 -3.03 -13.80
CA ILE A 154 -13.00 -2.10 -14.27
C ILE A 154 -12.36 -1.07 -15.22
N ASN A 155 -13.13 -0.57 -16.17
CA ASN A 155 -12.72 0.56 -17.01
C ASN A 155 -12.97 1.90 -16.29
N ASN A 156 -12.57 3.01 -16.92
CA ASN A 156 -12.85 4.35 -16.42
C ASN A 156 -14.36 4.68 -16.31
N ASP A 157 -15.20 4.01 -17.09
CA ASP A 157 -16.67 4.18 -17.07
C ASP A 157 -17.36 3.33 -15.98
N GLY A 158 -16.59 2.53 -15.22
CA GLY A 158 -17.11 1.64 -14.17
C GLY A 158 -17.66 0.28 -14.67
N HIS A 159 -17.53 -0.02 -15.96
CA HIS A 159 -17.88 -1.32 -16.52
C HIS A 159 -16.79 -2.36 -16.24
N MET A 160 -17.22 -3.60 -15.93
CA MET A 160 -16.31 -4.72 -15.69
C MET A 160 -15.61 -5.12 -16.98
N ILE A 161 -14.28 -5.28 -16.91
CA ILE A 161 -13.48 -5.80 -18.02
C ILE A 161 -13.10 -7.24 -17.70
N SER A 162 -13.51 -8.17 -18.57
CA SER A 162 -13.15 -9.59 -18.43
C SER A 162 -12.13 -10.05 -19.47
N ARG A 163 -12.01 -9.33 -20.60
CA ARG A 163 -11.15 -9.69 -21.73
C ARG A 163 -10.35 -8.52 -22.24
N ASP A 164 -9.17 -8.80 -22.77
CA ASP A 164 -8.34 -7.82 -23.49
C ASP A 164 -8.86 -7.56 -24.91
N VAL A 165 -8.12 -6.74 -25.66
CA VAL A 165 -8.45 -6.35 -27.05
C VAL A 165 -8.42 -7.55 -27.99
N ASP A 166 -7.60 -8.56 -27.70
CA ASP A 166 -7.45 -9.78 -28.47
C ASP A 166 -8.47 -10.87 -28.07
N GLY A 167 -9.32 -10.58 -27.07
CA GLY A 167 -10.37 -11.47 -26.59
C GLY A 167 -9.92 -12.51 -25.55
N PHE A 168 -8.70 -12.42 -25.03
CA PHE A 168 -8.20 -13.30 -23.97
C PHE A 168 -8.64 -12.81 -22.58
N PRO A 169 -8.87 -13.74 -21.63
CA PRO A 169 -9.24 -13.35 -20.27
C PRO A 169 -8.09 -12.63 -19.54
N ILE A 170 -8.43 -11.55 -18.82
CA ILE A 170 -7.46 -10.77 -18.02
C ILE A 170 -7.25 -11.37 -16.62
N THR A 171 -8.23 -12.12 -16.12
CA THR A 171 -8.20 -12.75 -14.79
C THR A 171 -7.57 -14.15 -14.85
N SER A 172 -7.00 -14.58 -13.72
CA SER A 172 -6.39 -15.91 -13.60
C SER A 172 -7.43 -17.04 -13.70
N SER A 173 -8.65 -16.78 -13.20
CA SER A 173 -9.77 -17.73 -13.26
C SER A 173 -10.41 -17.87 -14.64
N GLY A 174 -10.14 -16.94 -15.57
CA GLY A 174 -10.82 -16.85 -16.85
C GLY A 174 -12.22 -16.24 -16.79
N SER A 175 -12.63 -15.69 -15.64
CA SER A 175 -13.95 -15.09 -15.41
C SER A 175 -13.88 -13.56 -15.31
N ALA A 176 -14.99 -12.89 -14.97
CA ALA A 176 -14.97 -11.42 -14.78
C ALA A 176 -14.27 -10.97 -13.48
N TYR A 177 -13.97 -11.90 -12.58
CA TYR A 177 -13.39 -11.63 -11.26
C TYR A 177 -12.47 -12.77 -10.80
N ASP A 178 -11.58 -12.48 -9.85
CA ASP A 178 -10.79 -13.47 -9.13
C ASP A 178 -11.10 -13.41 -7.64
N ASN A 179 -11.32 -14.58 -7.05
CA ASN A 179 -11.45 -14.73 -5.61
C ASN A 179 -10.17 -15.34 -5.04
N MET A 180 -9.81 -14.95 -3.84
CA MET A 180 -8.71 -15.56 -3.11
C MET A 180 -8.92 -15.45 -1.61
N VAL A 181 -8.30 -16.37 -0.88
CA VAL A 181 -8.07 -16.21 0.55
C VAL A 181 -6.58 -16.08 0.76
N ILE A 182 -6.19 -15.04 1.47
CA ILE A 182 -4.81 -14.67 1.74
C ILE A 182 -4.53 -14.92 3.21
N LEU A 183 -3.53 -15.75 3.47
CA LEU A 183 -2.88 -15.84 4.77
C LEU A 183 -1.73 -14.83 4.79
N LYS A 184 -1.75 -13.91 5.75
CA LYS A 184 -0.72 -12.90 5.96
C LYS A 184 -0.02 -13.15 7.29
N GLN A 185 1.30 -13.21 7.29
CA GLN A 185 2.14 -13.26 8.49
C GLN A 185 3.08 -12.05 8.47
N GLU A 186 3.03 -11.23 9.51
CA GLU A 186 3.88 -10.05 9.67
C GLU A 186 4.61 -10.14 11.01
N ALA A 187 5.93 -10.09 10.98
CA ALA A 187 6.79 -10.10 12.15
C ALA A 187 7.65 -8.83 12.15
N GLN A 188 7.57 -8.07 13.23
CA GLN A 188 8.31 -6.83 13.39
C GLN A 188 9.20 -6.91 14.63
N CYS A 189 10.47 -6.59 14.45
CA CYS A 189 11.40 -6.38 15.55
C CYS A 189 11.75 -4.89 15.61
N ALA A 190 11.59 -4.28 16.79
CA ALA A 190 11.99 -2.90 17.01
C ALA A 190 12.84 -2.81 18.28
N ILE A 191 14.09 -2.38 18.10
CA ILE A 191 15.05 -2.15 19.17
C ILE A 191 15.42 -0.68 19.11
N ALA A 192 15.23 0.02 20.23
CA ALA A 192 15.62 1.41 20.38
C ALA A 192 16.63 1.54 21.52
N SER A 193 17.62 2.37 21.30
CA SER A 193 18.61 2.84 22.26
C SER A 193 18.57 4.37 22.28
N ASP A 194 19.27 5.02 23.22
CA ASP A 194 19.17 6.47 23.42
C ASP A 194 19.49 7.29 22.15
N ASP A 195 20.45 6.83 21.34
CA ASP A 195 20.91 7.52 20.13
C ASP A 195 20.65 6.76 18.82
N SER A 196 20.06 5.57 18.87
CA SER A 196 19.81 4.79 17.65
C SER A 196 18.58 3.91 17.74
N PHE A 197 18.00 3.56 16.60
CA PHE A 197 17.03 2.47 16.53
C PHE A 197 17.33 1.54 15.37
N THR A 198 16.95 0.29 15.55
CA THR A 198 16.91 -0.71 14.49
C THR A 198 15.50 -1.27 14.42
N ARG A 199 14.94 -1.31 13.21
CA ARG A 199 13.63 -1.91 12.95
C ARG A 199 13.74 -2.86 11.78
N LEU A 200 13.32 -4.10 12.00
CA LEU A 200 13.19 -5.14 10.99
C LEU A 200 11.71 -5.46 10.83
N ASN A 201 11.24 -5.54 9.58
CA ASN A 201 9.88 -5.95 9.25
C ASN A 201 9.95 -7.08 8.23
N PHE A 202 9.41 -8.24 8.60
CA PHE A 202 9.22 -9.36 7.71
C PHE A 202 7.73 -9.55 7.47
N GLN A 203 7.32 -9.65 6.21
CA GLN A 203 5.94 -9.85 5.82
C GLN A 203 5.89 -10.94 4.74
N MET A 204 5.09 -11.95 5.00
CA MET A 204 4.77 -13.03 4.07
C MET A 204 3.27 -13.01 3.82
N GLU A 205 2.88 -13.14 2.57
CA GLU A 205 1.50 -13.29 2.16
C GLU A 205 1.39 -14.46 1.19
N GLN A 206 0.42 -15.33 1.45
CA GLN A 206 0.19 -16.54 0.67
C GLN A 206 -1.28 -16.60 0.26
N GLY A 207 -1.53 -16.60 -1.04
CA GLY A 207 -2.84 -16.97 -1.60
C GLY A 207 -3.04 -18.48 -1.45
N LEU A 208 -4.05 -18.88 -0.69
CA LEU A 208 -4.30 -20.29 -0.39
C LEU A 208 -5.03 -20.99 -1.55
N PRO A 209 -4.59 -22.21 -1.94
CA PRO A 209 -5.22 -22.99 -3.00
C PRO A 209 -6.49 -23.70 -2.52
N LEU A 210 -7.50 -22.95 -2.07
CA LEU A 210 -8.73 -23.53 -1.52
C LEU A 210 -9.69 -24.05 -2.59
N LEU A 211 -9.73 -23.40 -3.77
CA LEU A 211 -10.55 -23.81 -4.91
C LEU A 211 -9.73 -23.71 -6.21
N SER A 212 -9.99 -24.60 -7.17
CA SER A 212 -9.22 -24.75 -8.42
C SER A 212 -9.16 -23.49 -9.30
N LYS A 213 -10.05 -22.51 -9.09
CA LYS A 213 -10.10 -21.25 -9.86
C LYS A 213 -9.68 -20.03 -9.04
N TRP A 214 -9.17 -20.22 -7.83
CA TRP A 214 -8.75 -19.11 -6.96
C TRP A 214 -7.30 -18.72 -7.23
N LEU A 215 -7.00 -17.46 -6.98
CA LEU A 215 -5.67 -16.91 -7.22
C LEU A 215 -4.71 -17.36 -6.10
N ILE A 216 -3.64 -18.05 -6.51
CA ILE A 216 -2.59 -18.58 -5.64
C ILE A 216 -1.32 -17.81 -5.94
N PHE A 217 -0.67 -17.30 -4.91
CA PHE A 217 0.59 -16.57 -5.04
C PHE A 217 1.36 -16.63 -3.72
N ASN A 218 2.67 -16.36 -3.77
CA ASN A 218 3.47 -16.09 -2.59
C ASN A 218 4.15 -14.73 -2.75
N ARG A 219 4.03 -13.89 -1.74
CA ARG A 219 4.66 -12.57 -1.69
C ARG A 219 5.45 -12.43 -0.40
N PHE A 220 6.72 -12.08 -0.54
CA PHE A 220 7.60 -11.78 0.58
C PHE A 220 8.03 -10.33 0.51
N LYS A 221 8.06 -9.69 1.68
CA LYS A 221 8.54 -8.33 1.85
C LYS A 221 9.39 -8.26 3.09
N PHE A 222 10.61 -7.79 2.90
CA PHE A 222 11.56 -7.57 3.97
C PHE A 222 11.99 -6.11 3.99
N VAL A 223 11.91 -5.48 5.16
CA VAL A 223 12.34 -4.10 5.36
C VAL A 223 13.27 -4.05 6.55
N ALA A 224 14.51 -3.62 6.32
CA ALA A 224 15.45 -3.32 7.38
C ALA A 224 15.67 -1.82 7.43
N SER A 225 15.55 -1.22 8.60
CA SER A 225 15.81 0.20 8.80
C SER A 225 16.64 0.44 10.05
N LYS A 226 17.58 1.37 9.93
CA LYS A 226 18.46 1.79 11.02
C LYS A 226 18.45 3.31 11.09
N GLY A 227 18.20 3.83 12.28
CA GLY A 227 18.17 5.25 12.57
C GLY A 227 19.27 5.63 13.55
N PHE A 228 19.89 6.78 13.35
CA PHE A 228 20.91 7.34 14.23
C PHE A 228 20.61 8.81 14.50
N LYS A 229 20.80 9.23 15.75
CA LYS A 229 20.71 10.61 16.17
C LYS A 229 22.06 11.30 15.95
N LEU A 230 22.02 12.47 15.32
CA LEU A 230 23.17 13.33 15.06
C LEU A 230 22.86 14.72 15.63
N GLY A 231 23.07 14.86 16.95
CA GLY A 231 22.70 16.07 17.69
C GLY A 231 21.18 16.33 17.65
N PRO A 232 20.71 17.49 17.15
CA PRO A 232 19.29 17.79 17.00
C PRO A 232 18.65 17.14 15.76
N THR A 233 19.42 16.39 14.97
CA THR A 233 18.97 15.80 13.71
C THR A 233 18.92 14.28 13.78
N PHE A 234 18.16 13.67 12.88
CA PHE A 234 17.95 12.24 12.85
C PHE A 234 18.09 11.69 11.43
N LEU A 235 18.98 10.72 11.25
CA LEU A 235 19.25 10.07 9.97
C LEU A 235 18.71 8.64 10.00
N VAL A 236 17.93 8.27 9.00
CA VAL A 236 17.41 6.90 8.81
C VAL A 236 17.86 6.37 7.46
N THR A 237 18.44 5.17 7.47
CA THR A 237 18.70 4.38 6.28
C THR A 237 17.77 3.17 6.28
N SER A 238 17.13 2.88 5.16
CA SER A 238 16.25 1.72 5.01
C SER A 238 16.55 0.95 3.74
N THR A 239 16.56 -0.38 3.84
CA THR A 239 16.62 -1.29 2.69
C THR A 239 15.30 -2.06 2.61
N LEU A 240 14.74 -2.15 1.42
CA LEU A 240 13.52 -2.88 1.10
C LEU A 240 13.85 -3.96 0.08
N MET A 241 13.38 -5.17 0.33
CA MET A 241 13.35 -6.25 -0.64
C MET A 241 11.93 -6.78 -0.74
N VAL A 242 11.46 -6.98 -1.97
CA VAL A 242 10.15 -7.55 -2.27
C VAL A 242 10.35 -8.66 -3.28
N SER A 243 9.70 -9.80 -3.06
CA SER A 243 9.57 -10.84 -4.06
C SER A 243 8.11 -11.26 -4.19
N LEU A 244 7.71 -11.56 -5.41
CA LEU A 244 6.41 -12.08 -5.78
C LEU A 244 6.64 -13.26 -6.71
N ASP A 245 6.01 -14.38 -6.39
CA ASP A 245 6.04 -15.58 -7.22
C ASP A 245 4.84 -15.65 -8.19
N GLU A 246 4.98 -16.50 -9.18
CA GLU A 246 4.05 -16.65 -10.29
C GLU A 246 2.65 -17.12 -9.82
N CYS A 247 1.61 -16.47 -10.36
CA CYS A 247 0.23 -16.85 -10.13
C CYS A 247 -0.17 -18.04 -11.01
N SER A 248 -0.85 -19.04 -10.43
CA SER A 248 -1.38 -20.19 -11.18
C SER A 248 -2.29 -19.74 -12.33
N GLY A 249 -1.87 -19.99 -13.58
CA GLY A 249 -2.57 -19.58 -14.80
C GLY A 249 -1.77 -18.61 -15.70
N ASN A 250 -0.65 -18.08 -15.19
CA ASN A 250 0.36 -17.29 -15.89
C ASN A 250 -0.18 -16.16 -16.80
N PRO A 251 -1.15 -15.32 -16.34
CA PRO A 251 -1.65 -14.21 -17.15
C PRO A 251 -0.54 -13.19 -17.50
N ALA A 252 0.45 -13.05 -16.62
CA ALA A 252 1.58 -12.14 -16.81
C ALA A 252 2.48 -12.52 -18.01
N LEU A 253 2.82 -13.79 -18.21
CA LEU A 253 3.65 -14.23 -19.35
C LEU A 253 2.99 -13.96 -20.70
N ARG A 254 1.66 -14.06 -20.76
CA ARG A 254 0.88 -13.72 -21.97
C ARG A 254 0.93 -12.23 -22.29
N GLN A 255 1.12 -11.40 -21.27
CA GLN A 255 1.33 -9.96 -21.40
C GLN A 255 2.83 -9.59 -21.56
N GLY A 256 3.70 -10.57 -21.84
CA GLY A 256 5.15 -10.35 -21.94
C GLY A 256 5.84 -10.02 -20.60
N LYS A 257 5.16 -10.24 -19.47
CA LYS A 257 5.68 -10.01 -18.12
C LYS A 257 6.19 -11.34 -17.51
N PRO A 258 7.26 -11.33 -16.71
CA PRO A 258 7.97 -12.53 -16.29
C PRO A 258 7.22 -13.47 -15.34
N GLY A 259 5.95 -13.21 -14.98
CA GLY A 259 5.19 -14.07 -14.06
C GLY A 259 5.57 -13.87 -12.58
N PHE A 260 6.86 -13.71 -12.30
CA PHE A 260 7.44 -13.38 -11.01
C PHE A 260 8.00 -11.94 -10.98
N GLY A 261 8.22 -11.38 -9.80
CA GLY A 261 8.76 -10.05 -9.63
C GLY A 261 9.66 -9.91 -8.41
N VAL A 262 10.83 -9.33 -8.58
CA VAL A 262 11.72 -8.92 -7.48
C VAL A 262 11.90 -7.41 -7.52
N GLY A 263 11.90 -6.77 -6.36
CA GLY A 263 12.17 -5.36 -6.20
C GLY A 263 13.14 -5.14 -5.05
N VAL A 264 14.14 -4.28 -5.26
CA VAL A 264 15.04 -3.82 -4.21
C VAL A 264 14.97 -2.31 -4.11
N GLY A 265 15.03 -1.79 -2.89
CA GLY A 265 15.01 -0.36 -2.65
C GLY A 265 15.92 0.04 -1.50
N TYR A 266 16.44 1.24 -1.59
CA TYR A 266 17.24 1.87 -0.55
C TYR A 266 16.73 3.29 -0.33
N GLY A 267 16.53 3.67 0.93
CA GLY A 267 15.96 4.95 1.32
C GLY A 267 16.83 5.63 2.35
N ILE A 268 17.04 6.93 2.18
CA ILE A 268 17.64 7.81 3.17
C ILE A 268 16.60 8.85 3.55
N ARG A 269 16.41 9.03 4.85
CA ARG A 269 15.55 10.06 5.42
C ARG A 269 16.33 10.84 6.46
N PHE A 270 16.37 12.15 6.27
CA PHE A 270 16.97 13.10 7.18
C PHE A 270 15.87 13.96 7.79
N SER A 271 15.77 13.98 9.11
CA SER A 271 14.81 14.79 9.85
C SER A 271 15.55 15.81 10.71
N SER A 272 15.09 17.07 10.67
CA SER A 272 15.60 18.18 11.47
C SER A 272 14.45 19.04 11.98
N HIS A 273 14.72 20.00 12.86
CA HIS A 273 13.72 20.98 13.32
C HIS A 273 13.14 21.83 12.17
N LEU A 274 13.88 22.01 11.07
CA LEU A 274 13.45 22.82 9.92
C LEU A 274 12.60 22.04 8.93
N GLY A 275 12.59 20.71 9.01
CA GLY A 275 11.93 19.87 8.02
C GLY A 275 12.58 18.50 7.85
N GLN A 276 11.94 17.71 6.99
CA GLN A 276 12.32 16.36 6.64
C GLN A 276 12.62 16.25 5.15
N LEU A 277 13.77 15.68 4.84
CA LEU A 277 14.21 15.32 3.50
C LEU A 277 14.18 13.79 3.38
N ARG A 278 13.68 13.28 2.27
CA ARG A 278 13.70 11.85 1.98
C ARG A 278 14.01 11.61 0.51
N VAL A 279 14.89 10.65 0.29
CA VAL A 279 15.28 10.13 -1.01
C VAL A 279 15.13 8.61 -0.93
N ASP A 280 14.25 8.04 -1.75
CA ASP A 280 14.12 6.58 -1.88
C ASP A 280 14.47 6.18 -3.33
N TYR A 281 15.40 5.25 -3.48
CA TYR A 281 15.77 4.63 -4.74
C TYR A 281 15.16 3.22 -4.78
N ALA A 282 14.49 2.86 -5.86
CA ALA A 282 13.93 1.53 -6.06
C ALA A 282 14.29 1.00 -7.46
N MET A 283 14.50 -0.30 -7.55
CA MET A 283 14.77 -1.01 -8.80
C MET A 283 13.92 -2.26 -8.87
N ASN A 284 13.25 -2.47 -10.00
CA ASN A 284 12.40 -3.63 -10.25
C ASN A 284 13.14 -4.74 -11.03
N ALA A 285 12.47 -5.88 -11.23
CA ALA A 285 13.00 -7.03 -11.96
C ALA A 285 13.42 -6.72 -13.40
N PHE A 286 12.81 -5.72 -14.03
CA PHE A 286 13.13 -5.25 -15.38
C PHE A 286 14.28 -4.25 -15.43
N ARG A 287 15.01 -4.08 -14.32
CA ARG A 287 16.07 -3.09 -14.16
C ARG A 287 15.62 -1.64 -14.33
N GLN A 288 14.32 -1.35 -14.29
CA GLN A 288 13.81 0.02 -14.26
C GLN A 288 14.07 0.61 -12.88
N LYS A 289 14.57 1.84 -12.88
CA LYS A 289 14.99 2.56 -11.68
C LYS A 289 14.00 3.69 -11.42
N THR A 290 13.52 3.78 -10.20
CA THR A 290 12.62 4.85 -9.76
C THR A 290 13.25 5.55 -8.57
N VAL A 291 13.32 6.87 -8.65
CA VAL A 291 13.77 7.71 -7.54
C VAL A 291 12.59 8.51 -7.04
N TYR A 292 12.29 8.37 -5.76
CA TYR A 292 11.32 9.17 -5.04
C TYR A 292 12.05 10.20 -4.20
N PHE A 293 11.63 11.44 -4.32
CA PHE A 293 12.14 12.54 -3.53
C PHE A 293 10.97 13.26 -2.87
N SER A 294 11.09 13.54 -1.58
CA SER A 294 10.10 14.32 -0.85
C SER A 294 10.75 15.26 0.16
N ILE A 295 10.25 16.49 0.20
CA ILE A 295 10.61 17.50 1.19
C ILE A 295 9.34 17.88 1.94
N ASN A 296 9.36 17.75 3.27
CA ASN A 296 8.30 18.22 4.14
C ASN A 296 8.87 19.30 5.07
N SER A 297 8.39 20.53 4.94
CA SER A 297 8.69 21.59 5.91
C SER A 297 7.81 21.42 7.15
N VAL A 298 8.37 21.60 8.34
CA VAL A 298 7.54 21.76 9.54
C VAL A 298 6.96 23.18 9.48
N SER A 299 5.66 23.31 9.19
CA SER A 299 4.98 24.61 9.36
C SER A 299 4.80 24.85 10.85
N SER A 300 5.42 25.93 11.35
CA SER A 300 5.16 26.48 12.68
C SER A 300 3.71 26.86 12.87
#